data_AF-A0A943JZQ9-F1
#
_entry.id   AF-A0A943JZQ9-F1
#
_cell.length_a   1.000
_cell.length_b   1.000
_cell.length_c   1.000
_cell.angle_alpha   90.00
_cell.angle_beta   90.00
_cell.angle_gamma   90.00
#
_symmetry.space_group_name_H-M   'P 1'
#
loop_
_entity.id
_entity.type
_entity.pdbx_description
1 polymer ?
#
loop_
_entity_poly.entity_id
_entity_poly.type
_entity_poly.pdbx_seq_one_letter_code
_entity_poly.pdbx_strand_id
1 'polypeptide(L)' 'MFNEQQLLDELYIAQNNIIEEQNFIEILKVYCENTLEKSAELNKIYPFISMIDKSHKNILAKINDIISII' A
#
# COMPACT_ATOMS: atom_id res chain seq x y z
N MET A 1 -11.39 -28.27 6.22
CA MET A 1 -11.93 -27.37 5.17
C MET A 1 -11.58 -25.96 5.57
N PHE A 2 -10.99 -25.17 4.68
CA PHE A 2 -10.93 -23.72 4.88
C PHE A 2 -12.38 -23.20 4.85
N ASN A 3 -12.77 -22.39 5.83
CA ASN A 3 -14.06 -21.73 5.82
C ASN A 3 -13.96 -20.50 4.90
N GLU A 4 -14.76 -20.46 3.83
CA GLU A 4 -14.78 -19.33 2.88
C GLU A 4 -15.01 -17.99 3.59
N GLN A 5 -15.86 -17.97 4.62
CA GLN A 5 -16.07 -16.78 5.45
C GLN A 5 -14.79 -16.35 6.17
N GLN A 6 -14.02 -17.30 6.71
CA GLN A 6 -12.77 -16.99 7.40
C GLN A 6 -11.73 -16.43 6.43
N LEU A 7 -11.63 -16.99 5.22
CA LEU A 7 -10.75 -16.46 4.18
C LEU A 7 -11.16 -15.04 3.78
N LEU A 8 -12.46 -14.81 3.60
CA LEU A 8 -12.98 -13.49 3.23
C LEU A 8 -12.68 -12.44 4.32
N ASP A 9 -12.85 -12.80 5.59
CA ASP A 9 -12.51 -11.93 6.72
C ASP A 9 -11.01 -11.59 6.75
N GLU A 10 -10.13 -12.58 6.54
CA GLU A 10 -8.67 -12.38 6.46
C GLU A 10 -8.27 -11.47 5.29
N LEU A 11 -8.91 -11.62 4.13
CA LEU A 11 -8.68 -10.77 2.96
C LEU A 11 -9.11 -9.32 3.19
N TYR A 12 -10.26 -9.09 3.84
CA TYR A 12 -10.70 -7.74 4.19
C TYR A 12 -9.76 -7.09 5.23
N ILE A 13 -9.27 -7.84 6.22
CA ILE A 13 -8.27 -7.35 7.17
C ILE A 13 -6.99 -6.94 6.43
N ALA A 14 -6.49 -7.78 5.54
CA ALA A 14 -5.31 -7.47 4.74
C ALA A 14 -5.51 -6.24 3.84
N GLN A 15 -6.67 -6.13 3.19
CA GLN A 15 -7.04 -4.98 2.36
C GLN A 15 -7.02 -3.69 3.18
N ASN A 16 -7.68 -3.67 4.33
CA ASN A 16 -7.74 -2.49 5.20
C ASN A 16 -6.36 -2.06 5.70
N ASN A 17 -5.52 -3.02 6.12
CA ASN A 17 -4.17 -2.72 6.56
C ASN A 17 -3.34 -2.07 5.44
N ILE A 18 -3.43 -2.58 4.22
CA ILE A 18 -2.67 -2.02 3.09
C ILE A 18 -3.20 -0.64 2.67
N ILE A 19 -4.51 -0.40 2.77
CA ILE A 19 -5.11 0.94 2.56
C ILE A 19 -4.56 1.94 3.58
N GLU A 20 -4.51 1.57 4.86
CA GLU A 20 -3.91 2.42 5.90
C GLU A 20 -2.44 2.71 5.61
N GLU A 21 -1.66 1.69 5.23
CA GLU A 21 -0.26 1.89 4.83
C GLU A 21 -0.12 2.81 3.60
N GLN A 22 -1.04 2.73 2.62
CA GLN A 22 -1.04 3.65 1.47
C GLN A 22 -1.24 5.10 1.90
N ASN A 23 -2.13 5.37 2.86
CA ASN A 23 -2.34 6.71 3.40
C ASN A 23 -1.02 7.28 3.97
N PHE A 24 -0.27 6.47 4.73
CA PHE A 24 1.05 6.88 5.25
C PHE A 24 2.08 7.09 4.15
N ILE A 25 2.13 6.21 3.14
CA ILE A 25 3.04 6.34 2.01
C ILE A 25 2.76 7.61 1.21
N GLU A 26 1.49 7.98 1.03
CA GLU A 26 1.11 9.21 0.35
C GLU A 26 1.54 10.46 1.11
N ILE A 27 1.40 10.47 2.44
CA ILE A 27 1.95 11.53 3.31
C ILE A 27 3.47 11.65 3.12
N LEU A 28 4.19 10.53 3.08
CA LEU A 28 5.65 10.52 2.89
C LEU A 28 6.05 11.03 1.51
N LYS A 29 5.30 10.70 0.44
CA LYS A 29 5.53 11.24 -0.91
C LYS A 29 5.37 12.75 -0.93
N VAL A 30 4.26 13.25 -0.37
CA VAL A 30 3.99 14.70 -0.26
C VAL A 30 5.10 15.39 0.51
N TYR A 31 5.59 14.80 1.60
CA TYR A 31 6.71 15.35 2.37
C TYR A 31 8.00 15.42 1.54
N CYS A 32 8.33 14.37 0.80
CA CYS A 32 9.51 14.33 -0.06
C CYS A 32 9.40 15.31 -1.26
N GLU A 33 8.19 15.55 -1.76
CA GLU A 33 7.96 16.43 -2.91
C GLU A 33 7.94 17.91 -2.53
N ASN A 34 7.46 18.24 -1.32
CA ASN A 34 7.25 19.62 -0.86
C ASN A 34 8.29 20.12 0.15
N THR A 35 9.31 19.32 0.47
CA THR A 35 10.42 19.78 1.32
C THR A 35 11.23 20.85 0.57
N LEU A 36 11.33 22.05 1.15
CA LEU A 36 12.13 23.17 0.62
C LEU A 36 13.62 22.80 0.49
N GLU A 37 14.07 21.85 1.30
CA GLU A 37 15.38 21.21 1.23
C GLU A 37 15.24 19.84 0.56
N LYS A 38 15.35 19.78 -0.78
CA LYS A 38 15.54 18.50 -1.48
C LYS A 38 16.92 17.93 -1.12
N SER A 39 17.03 17.35 0.06
CA SER A 39 18.28 16.76 0.53
C SER A 39 18.67 15.57 -0.35
N ALA A 40 19.97 15.31 -0.46
CA ALA A 40 20.48 14.17 -1.22
C ALA A 40 19.95 12.84 -0.65
N GLU A 41 19.64 12.81 0.64
CA GLU A 41 19.04 11.70 1.38
C GLU A 41 17.59 11.47 0.94
N LEU A 42 16.76 12.51 0.84
CA LEU A 42 15.38 12.39 0.38
C LEU A 42 15.31 11.86 -1.05
N ASN A 43 16.21 12.32 -1.92
CA ASN A 43 16.32 11.81 -3.30
C ASN A 43 16.71 10.32 -3.36
N LYS A 44 17.40 9.79 -2.34
CA LYS A 44 17.70 8.35 -2.22
C LYS A 44 16.50 7.56 -1.72
N ILE A 45 15.69 8.13 -0.84
CA ILE A 45 14.55 7.44 -0.19
C ILE A 45 13.30 7.46 -1.08
N TYR A 46 13.05 8.55 -1.81
CA TYR A 46 11.86 8.72 -2.63
C TYR A 46 11.58 7.57 -3.62
N PRO A 47 12.58 7.02 -4.35
CA PRO A 47 12.36 5.86 -5.21
C PRO A 47 11.80 4.64 -4.47
N PHE A 48 12.25 4.39 -3.23
CA PHE A 48 11.74 3.29 -2.42
C PHE A 48 10.29 3.53 -2.01
N ILE A 49 9.94 4.75 -1.59
CA ILE A 49 8.56 5.12 -1.26
C ILE A 49 7.66 4.91 -2.49
N SER A 50 8.11 5.33 -3.68
CA SER A 50 7.37 5.12 -4.93
C SER A 50 7.25 3.64 -5.30
N MET A 51 8.25 2.81 -5.03
CA MET A 51 8.19 1.36 -5.25
C MET A 51 7.18 0.70 -4.31
N ILE A 52 7.15 1.12 -3.04
CA ILE A 52 6.19 0.63 -2.04
C ILE A 52 4.76 1.01 -2.43
N ASP A 53 4.51 2.27 -2.81
CA ASP A 53 3.21 2.75 -3.32
C ASP A 53 2.69 1.86 -4.45
N LYS A 54 3.54 1.60 -5.46
CA LYS A 54 3.19 0.73 -6.59
C LYS A 54 2.94 -0.72 -6.15
N SER A 55 3.74 -1.25 -5.24
CA SER A 55 3.57 -2.60 -4.70
C SER A 55 2.23 -2.74 -3.99
N HIS A 56 1.87 -1.78 -3.13
CA HIS A 56 0.60 -1.79 -2.39
C HIS A 56 -0.59 -1.74 -3.35
N LYS A 57 -0.55 -0.88 -4.38
CA LYS A 57 -1.60 -0.82 -5.40
C LYS A 57 -1.79 -2.15 -6.12
N ASN A 58 -0.69 -2.83 -6.45
CA ASN A 58 -0.75 -4.14 -7.08
C ASN A 58 -1.31 -5.23 -6.15
N ILE A 59 -0.97 -5.19 -4.85
CA ILE A 59 -1.49 -6.16 -3.88
C ILE A 59 -2.98 -5.94 -3.65
N LEU A 60 -3.42 -4.68 -3.49
CA LEU A 60 -4.84 -4.35 -3.35
C LEU A 60 -5.65 -4.81 -4.56
N ALA A 61 -5.15 -4.60 -5.78
CA ALA A 61 -5.79 -5.10 -6.99
C ALA A 61 -5.98 -6.63 -6.95
N LYS A 62 -4.93 -7.38 -6.56
CA LYS A 62 -5.02 -8.84 -6.43
C LYS A 62 -5.98 -9.28 -5.32
N ILE A 63 -6.01 -8.59 -4.18
CA ILE A 63 -6.96 -8.89 -3.11
C ILE A 63 -8.40 -8.66 -3.60
N ASN A 64 -8.64 -7.56 -4.31
CA ASN A 64 -9.95 -7.26 -4.90
C ASN A 64 -10.38 -8.33 -5.92
N ASP A 65 -9.45 -8.78 -6.77
CA ASP A 65 -9.71 -9.84 -7.73
C ASP A 65 -10.12 -11.14 -7.01
N ILE A 66 -9.42 -11.50 -5.93
CA ILE A 66 -9.73 -12.70 -5.14
C ILE A 66 -11.09 -12.56 -4.42
N ILE A 67 -11.35 -11.43 -3.78
CA ILE A 67 -12.64 -11.17 -3.11
C ILE A 67 -13.79 -11.26 -4.11
N SER A 68 -13.60 -10.82 -5.36
CA SER A 68 -14.66 -10.80 -6.37
C SER A 68 -15.09 -12.19 -6.87
N ILE A 69 -14.28 -13.23 -6.63
CA ILE A 69 -14.52 -14.60 -7.09
C ILE A 69 -14.91 -15.57 -5.96
N ILE A 70 -14.93 -15.10 -4.71
CA ILE A 70 -15.46 -15.81 -3.53
C ILE A 70 -16.94 -15.44 -3.39
#